data_AF-A0A6A0ACC9-F1
#
_entry.id   AF-A0A6A0ACC9-F1
#
_cell.length_a   1.000
_cell.length_b   1.000
_cell.length_c   1.000
_cell.angle_alpha   90.00
_cell.angle_beta   90.00
_cell.angle_gamma   90.00
#
_symmetry.space_group_name_H-M   'P 1'
#
loop_
_entity.id
_entity.type
_entity.pdbx_description
1 polymer ?
#
loop_
_entity_poly.entity_id
_entity_poly.type
_entity_poly.pdbx_seq_one_letter_code
_entity_poly.pdbx_strand_id
1 'polypeptide(L)'
;MYVRKTIAEMAAIQGQEMQSAPRSTETHNDIARSVKATLSSFEDPCIMLQLQKDLAVQEQRYEDAHKLQQSIYHEMTHSTLLRLVVAMEAALQDGRFEEAARLRDEFRRIAHVSMPSERQAR
;
A
#
# COMPACT_ATOMS: atom_id res chain seq x y z
N MET A 1 -1.79 44.18 -15.44
CA MET A 1 -0.75 43.18 -15.74
C MET A 1 -1.47 41.97 -16.35
N TYR A 2 -1.54 41.89 -17.68
CA TYR A 2 -2.33 40.87 -18.38
C TYR A 2 -1.39 39.77 -18.86
N VAL A 3 -1.43 38.60 -18.20
CA VAL A 3 -0.72 37.41 -18.68
C VAL A 3 -1.45 36.90 -19.91
N ARG A 4 -0.77 36.86 -21.05
CA ARG A 4 -1.32 36.39 -22.33
C ARG A 4 -1.79 34.94 -22.20
N LYS A 5 -3.04 34.68 -22.60
CA LYS A 5 -3.69 33.35 -22.62
C LYS A 5 -2.88 32.25 -23.30
N THR A 6 -1.97 32.61 -24.22
CA THR A 6 -1.12 31.65 -24.94
C THR A 6 -0.13 30.91 -24.04
N ILE A 7 0.33 31.51 -22.93
CA ILE A 7 1.30 30.85 -22.03
C ILE A 7 0.58 29.87 -21.08
N ALA A 8 -0.66 30.19 -20.68
CA ALA A 8 -1.51 29.29 -19.90
C ALA A 8 -1.92 28.05 -20.71
N GLU A 9 -2.15 28.21 -22.02
CA GLU A 9 -2.51 27.11 -22.92
C GLU A 9 -1.31 26.18 -23.21
N MET A 10 -0.09 26.72 -23.33
CA MET A 10 1.13 25.91 -23.45
C MET A 10 1.48 25.15 -22.17
N ALA A 11 1.22 25.72 -20.99
CA ALA A 11 1.40 25.05 -19.71
C ALA A 11 0.37 23.93 -19.49
N ALA A 12 -0.85 24.07 -20.03
CA ALA A 12 -1.88 23.03 -19.97
C ALA A 12 -1.51 21.79 -20.81
N ILE A 13 -0.84 21.99 -21.95
CA ILE A 13 -0.37 20.90 -22.83
C ILE A 13 0.78 20.11 -22.16
N GLN A 14 1.73 20.81 -21.53
CA GLN A 14 2.85 20.16 -20.84
C GLN A 14 2.44 19.41 -19.55
N GLY A 15 1.28 19.74 -18.96
CA GLY A 15 0.74 19.03 -17.80
C GLY A 15 0.13 17.66 -18.12
N GLN A 16 -0.17 17.36 -19.39
CA GLN A 16 -0.85 16.12 -19.78
C GLN A 16 0.07 15.01 -20.31
N GLU A 17 1.35 15.29 -20.59
CA GLU A 17 2.21 14.30 -21.25
C GLU A 17 3.02 13.41 -20.29
N MET A 18 2.94 13.66 -18.98
CA MET A 18 3.71 12.88 -18.00
C MET A 18 2.88 11.80 -17.33
N GLN A 19 2.14 10.97 -18.09
CA GLN A 19 1.53 9.77 -17.52
C GLN A 19 1.17 8.62 -18.47
N SER A 20 1.69 8.54 -19.70
CA SER A 20 1.60 7.29 -20.46
C SER A 20 2.77 6.36 -20.11
N ALA A 21 2.72 5.74 -18.93
CA ALA A 21 3.51 4.54 -18.67
C ALA A 21 2.94 3.37 -19.50
N PRO A 22 3.69 2.27 -19.71
CA PRO A 22 3.42 1.31 -20.77
C PRO A 22 2.02 0.72 -20.60
N ARG A 23 1.26 0.65 -21.69
CA ARG A 23 -0.06 -0.02 -21.74
C ARG A 23 0.12 -1.48 -21.30
N SER A 24 -0.13 -1.75 -20.03
CA SER A 24 -0.35 -3.11 -19.55
C SER A 24 -1.58 -3.64 -20.26
N THR A 25 -1.38 -4.59 -21.18
CA THR A 25 -2.43 -5.35 -21.88
C THR A 25 -3.18 -6.30 -20.92
N GLU A 26 -3.34 -5.93 -19.66
CA GLU A 26 -4.09 -6.67 -18.66
C GLU A 26 -5.52 -6.11 -18.65
N THR A 27 -6.51 -6.99 -18.75
CA THR A 27 -7.91 -6.60 -18.64
C THR A 27 -8.18 -6.09 -17.22
N HIS A 28 -9.06 -5.08 -17.05
CA HIS A 28 -9.34 -4.51 -15.72
C HIS A 28 -9.74 -5.57 -14.68
N ASN A 29 -10.43 -6.64 -15.11
CA ASN A 29 -10.78 -7.79 -14.28
C ASN A 29 -9.57 -8.62 -13.83
N ASP A 30 -8.53 -8.72 -14.65
CA ASP A 30 -7.31 -9.45 -14.33
C ASP A 30 -6.45 -8.68 -13.33
N ILE A 31 -6.41 -7.35 -13.47
CA ILE A 31 -5.74 -6.45 -12.52
C ILE A 31 -6.43 -6.56 -11.15
N ALA A 32 -7.77 -6.44 -11.11
CA ALA A 32 -8.52 -6.57 -9.86
C ALA A 32 -8.31 -7.93 -9.17
N ARG A 33 -8.31 -9.02 -9.96
CA ARG A 33 -8.04 -10.37 -9.44
C ARG A 33 -6.60 -10.49 -8.93
N SER A 34 -5.63 -9.96 -9.67
CA SER A 34 -4.21 -10.01 -9.30
C SER A 34 -3.90 -9.19 -8.06
N VAL A 35 -4.50 -8.00 -7.91
CA VAL A 35 -4.32 -7.16 -6.72
C VAL A 35 -4.96 -7.85 -5.53
N LYS A 36 -6.19 -8.38 -5.67
CA LYS A 36 -6.85 -9.14 -4.59
C LYS A 36 -6.06 -10.37 -4.14
N ALA A 37 -5.46 -11.12 -5.08
CA ALA A 37 -4.58 -12.23 -4.76
C ALA A 37 -3.31 -11.78 -4.01
N THR A 38 -2.76 -10.62 -4.38
CA THR A 38 -1.59 -10.05 -3.72
C THR A 38 -1.93 -9.55 -2.30
N LEU A 39 -3.09 -8.91 -2.13
CA LEU A 39 -3.62 -8.51 -0.82
C LEU A 39 -3.83 -9.73 0.09
N SER A 40 -4.39 -10.83 -0.42
CA SER A 40 -4.59 -12.05 0.36
C SER A 40 -3.30 -12.76 0.79
N SER A 41 -2.17 -12.45 0.13
CA SER A 41 -0.86 -13.01 0.51
C SER A 41 -0.13 -12.17 1.55
N PHE A 42 -0.62 -10.96 1.86
CA PHE A 42 -0.02 -10.10 2.86
C PHE A 42 -0.50 -10.52 4.25
N GLU A 43 0.44 -10.97 5.10
CA GLU A 43 0.19 -11.20 6.51
C GLU A 43 0.34 -9.88 7.27
N ASP A 44 -0.73 -9.41 7.89
CA ASP A 44 -0.70 -8.16 8.66
C ASP A 44 0.01 -8.39 10.01
N PRO A 45 1.15 -7.72 10.26
CA PRO A 45 1.89 -7.84 11.51
C PRO A 45 1.11 -7.32 12.73
N CYS A 46 0.08 -6.49 12.53
CA CYS A 46 -0.70 -5.90 13.63
C CYS A 46 -1.71 -6.88 14.23
N ILE A 47 -2.13 -7.92 13.49
CA ILE A 47 -3.17 -8.87 13.95
C ILE A 47 -2.76 -9.53 15.27
N MET A 48 -1.51 -9.96 15.37
CA MET A 48 -1.03 -10.67 16.56
C MET A 48 -0.92 -9.76 17.78
N LEU A 49 -0.44 -8.53 17.58
CA LEU A 49 -0.40 -7.51 18.64
C LEU A 49 -1.80 -7.14 19.11
N GLN A 50 -2.78 -7.12 18.21
CA GLN A 50 -4.16 -6.82 18.54
C GLN A 50 -4.79 -7.93 19.39
N LEU A 51 -4.57 -9.20 19.03
CA LEU A 51 -5.01 -10.34 19.85
C LEU A 51 -4.36 -10.34 21.24
N GLN A 52 -3.06 -10.04 21.32
CA GLN A 52 -2.35 -9.95 22.60
C GLN A 52 -2.87 -8.80 23.48
N LYS A 53 -3.21 -7.66 22.85
CA LYS A 53 -3.83 -6.54 23.57
C LYS A 53 -5.19 -6.95 24.12
N ASP A 54 -6.02 -7.61 23.33
CA ASP A 54 -7.36 -8.02 23.75
C ASP A 54 -7.29 -9.03 24.91
N LEU A 55 -6.32 -9.95 24.88
CA LEU A 55 -6.01 -10.83 26.01
C LEU A 55 -5.61 -10.03 27.26
N ALA A 56 -4.69 -9.07 27.13
CA ALA A 56 -4.24 -8.24 28.24
C ALA A 56 -5.39 -7.40 28.86
N VAL A 57 -6.35 -6.95 28.04
CA VAL A 57 -7.56 -6.27 28.51
C VAL A 57 -8.45 -7.24 29.30
N GLN A 58 -8.61 -8.49 28.85
CA GLN A 58 -9.39 -9.49 29.59
C GLN A 58 -8.73 -9.87 30.92
N GLU A 59 -7.39 -9.92 30.96
CA GLU A 59 -6.61 -10.13 32.19
C GLU A 59 -6.53 -8.90 33.11
N GLN A 60 -7.17 -7.78 32.75
CA GLN A 60 -7.13 -6.50 33.48
C GLN A 60 -5.73 -5.88 33.61
N ARG A 61 -4.79 -6.28 32.74
CA ARG A 61 -3.43 -5.74 32.68
C ARG A 61 -3.37 -4.53 31.74
N TYR A 62 -4.00 -3.44 32.16
CA TYR A 62 -4.17 -2.26 31.30
C TYR A 62 -2.86 -1.56 30.92
N GLU A 63 -1.83 -1.61 31.78
CA GLU A 63 -0.51 -1.05 31.44
C GLU A 63 0.14 -1.77 30.26
N ASP A 64 -0.01 -3.09 30.20
CA ASP A 64 0.55 -3.90 29.12
C ASP A 64 -0.26 -3.73 27.84
N ALA A 65 -1.59 -3.66 27.95
CA ALA A 65 -2.46 -3.31 26.83
C ALA A 65 -2.10 -1.93 26.24
N HIS A 66 -1.73 -0.95 27.07
CA HIS A 66 -1.29 0.37 26.60
C HIS A 66 0.02 0.30 25.83
N LYS A 67 1.02 -0.46 26.32
CA LYS A 67 2.29 -0.65 25.62
C LYS A 67 2.09 -1.34 24.27
N LEU A 68 1.27 -2.40 24.24
CA LEU A 68 0.92 -3.10 23.00
C LEU A 68 0.21 -2.17 22.02
N GLN A 69 -0.68 -1.31 22.50
CA GLN A 69 -1.33 -0.30 21.67
C GLN A 69 -0.32 0.69 21.05
N GLN A 70 0.70 1.12 21.80
CA GLN A 70 1.77 1.97 21.26
C GLN A 70 2.59 1.24 20.19
N SER A 71 2.91 -0.04 20.41
CA SER A 71 3.59 -0.88 19.41
C SER A 71 2.78 -1.03 18.13
N ILE A 72 1.46 -1.24 18.22
CA ILE A 72 0.57 -1.29 17.05
C ILE A 72 0.65 0.03 16.26
N TYR A 73 0.55 1.18 16.94
CA TYR A 73 0.65 2.48 16.26
C TYR A 73 2.00 2.68 15.58
N HIS A 74 3.08 2.21 16.20
CA HIS A 74 4.41 2.27 15.60
C HIS A 74 4.49 1.43 14.32
N GLU A 75 4.07 0.17 14.38
CA GLU A 75 4.06 -0.74 13.23
C GLU A 75 3.18 -0.23 12.09
N MET A 76 2.00 0.31 12.41
CA MET A 76 1.09 0.88 11.41
C MET A 76 1.69 2.08 10.67
N THR A 77 2.52 2.89 11.33
CA THR A 77 3.10 4.10 10.75
C THR A 77 4.42 3.85 10.03
N HIS A 78 5.21 2.88 10.50
CA HIS A 78 6.55 2.62 9.98
C HIS A 78 6.55 1.56 8.87
N SER A 79 5.57 0.66 8.83
CA SER A 79 5.49 -0.35 7.79
C SER A 79 5.12 0.26 6.44
N THR A 80 6.11 0.37 5.56
CA THR A 80 5.93 0.80 4.16
C THR A 80 5.02 -0.15 3.39
N LEU A 81 5.06 -1.46 3.70
CA LEU A 81 4.19 -2.46 3.06
C LEU A 81 2.72 -2.24 3.41
N LEU A 82 2.40 -1.95 4.68
CA LEU A 82 1.03 -1.68 5.11
C LEU A 82 0.45 -0.43 4.40
N ARG A 83 1.27 0.62 4.25
CA ARG A 83 0.88 1.84 3.52
C ARG A 83 0.58 1.56 2.05
N LEU A 84 1.37 0.69 1.41
CA LEU A 84 1.14 0.28 0.01
C LEU A 84 -0.13 -0.57 -0.13
N VAL A 85 -0.40 -1.46 0.82
CA VAL A 85 -1.64 -2.26 0.87
C VAL A 85 -2.87 -1.36 0.94
N VAL A 86 -2.87 -0.39 1.86
CA VAL A 86 -3.98 0.58 1.99
C VAL A 86 -4.14 1.42 0.72
N ALA A 87 -3.04 1.87 0.12
CA ALA A 87 -3.08 2.61 -1.14
C ALA A 87 -3.62 1.77 -2.30
N MET A 88 -3.25 0.49 -2.39
CA MET A 88 -3.78 -0.45 -3.38
C MET A 88 -5.29 -0.67 -3.22
N GLU A 89 -5.75 -0.84 -1.98
CA GLU A 89 -7.18 -1.01 -1.69
C GLU A 89 -7.98 0.26 -2.03
N ALA A 90 -7.47 1.44 -1.67
CA ALA A 90 -8.10 2.71 -2.03
C ALA A 90 -8.17 2.90 -3.56
N ALA A 91 -7.09 2.61 -4.28
CA ALA A 91 -7.05 2.70 -5.74
C ALA A 91 -8.03 1.73 -6.43
N LEU A 92 -8.24 0.54 -5.86
CA LEU A 92 -9.24 -0.41 -6.34
C LEU A 92 -10.67 0.09 -6.11
N GLN A 93 -10.96 0.68 -4.95
CA GLN A 93 -12.28 1.25 -4.64
C GLN A 93 -12.60 2.45 -5.52
N ASP A 94 -11.59 3.26 -5.85
CA ASP A 94 -11.71 4.42 -6.73
C ASP A 94 -11.81 4.06 -8.22
N GLY A 95 -11.64 2.79 -8.60
CA GLY A 95 -11.66 2.33 -10.00
C GLY A 95 -10.43 2.74 -10.82
N ARG A 96 -9.34 3.17 -10.17
CA ARG A 96 -8.08 3.56 -10.79
C ARG A 96 -7.15 2.35 -10.97
N PHE A 97 -7.47 1.51 -11.96
CA PHE A 97 -6.79 0.23 -12.19
C PHE A 97 -5.32 0.36 -12.61
N GLU A 98 -4.95 1.43 -13.32
CA GLU A 98 -3.56 1.66 -13.74
C GLU A 98 -2.63 1.98 -12.56
N GLU A 99 -3.11 2.75 -11.59
CA GLU A 99 -2.37 3.06 -10.37
C GLU A 99 -2.27 1.81 -9.48
N ALA A 100 -3.34 1.02 -9.37
CA ALA A 100 -3.33 -0.24 -8.64
C ALA A 100 -2.29 -1.24 -9.21
N ALA A 101 -2.12 -1.29 -10.53
CA ALA A 101 -1.10 -2.14 -11.16
C ALA A 101 0.33 -1.69 -10.82
N ARG A 102 0.60 -0.38 -10.84
CA ARG A 102 1.92 0.15 -10.43
C ARG A 102 2.21 -0.12 -8.95
N LEU A 103 1.22 0.11 -8.08
CA LEU A 103 1.33 -0.14 -6.65
C LEU A 103 1.52 -1.64 -6.34
N ARG A 104 0.89 -2.54 -7.11
CA ARG A 104 1.13 -3.99 -7.04
C ARG A 104 2.58 -4.34 -7.36
N ASP A 105 3.12 -3.78 -8.43
CA ASP A 105 4.48 -4.10 -8.88
C ASP A 105 5.53 -3.54 -7.91
N GLU A 106 5.26 -2.38 -7.31
CA GLU A 106 6.06 -1.81 -6.23
C GLU A 106 5.96 -2.65 -4.95
N PHE A 107 4.76 -3.10 -4.57
CA PHE A 107 4.56 -4.02 -3.45
C PHE A 107 5.33 -5.33 -3.66
N ARG A 108 5.26 -5.96 -4.84
CA ARG A 108 6.03 -7.17 -5.15
C ARG A 108 7.53 -6.91 -5.09
N ARG A 109 8.01 -5.77 -5.58
CA ARG A 109 9.43 -5.40 -5.51
C ARG A 109 9.89 -5.29 -4.06
N ILE A 110 9.14 -4.57 -3.22
CA ILE A 110 9.50 -4.38 -1.82
C ILE A 110 9.36 -5.69 -1.05
N ALA A 111 8.30 -6.47 -1.30
CA ALA A 111 8.11 -7.79 -0.71
C ALA A 111 9.25 -8.76 -1.06
N HIS A 112 9.75 -8.76 -2.30
CA HIS A 112 10.92 -9.54 -2.69
C HIS A 112 12.22 -9.05 -2.05
N VAL A 113 12.37 -7.74 -1.84
CA VAL A 113 13.55 -7.16 -1.17
C VAL A 113 13.49 -7.36 0.35
N SER A 114 12.30 -7.38 0.94
CA SER A 114 12.07 -7.66 2.37
C SER A 114 11.96 -9.15 2.68
N MET A 115 11.96 -10.02 1.66
CA MET A 115 12.17 -11.48 1.77
C MET A 115 13.60 -11.90 1.37
N PRO A 116 14.69 -11.35 1.95
CA PRO A 116 15.99 -11.98 1.80
C PRO A 116 16.02 -13.22 2.71
N SER A 117 15.97 -14.39 2.08
CA SER A 117 16.78 -15.54 2.50
C SER A 117 16.71 -16.00 3.98
N GLU A 118 15.53 -16.42 4.49
CA GLU A 118 15.48 -17.38 5.61
C GLU A 118 15.60 -18.85 5.13
N ARG A 119 15.79 -19.09 3.83
CA ARG A 119 16.01 -20.44 3.25
C ARG A 119 17.47 -20.77 2.94
N GLN A 120 18.43 -19.96 3.37
CA GLN A 120 19.87 -20.19 3.14
C GLN A 120 20.67 -20.29 4.45
N ALA A 121 20.09 -20.95 5.46
CA ALA A 121 20.83 -21.38 6.64
C ALA A 121 20.18 -22.63 7.27
N ARG A 122 20.14 -23.73 6.51
CA ARG A 122 20.13 -25.09 7.07
C ARG A 122 20.93 -26.01 6.16
#